data_AF-A0A8J7GH26-F1
#
_entry.id   AF-A0A8J7GH26-F1
#
_cell.length_a   1.000
_cell.length_b   1.000
_cell.length_c   1.000
_cell.angle_alpha   90.00
_cell.angle_beta   90.00
_cell.angle_gamma   90.00
#
_symmetry.space_group_name_H-M   'P 1'
#
loop_
_entity.id
_entity.type
_entity.pdbx_description
1 polymer ?
#
loop_
_entity_poly.entity_id
_entity_poly.type
_entity_poly.pdbx_seq_one_letter_code
_entity_poly.pdbx_strand_id
1 'polypeptide(L)'
;MDAASWEPANDVEHALRRVLLDGDQRAYLDILGTAPLYVPTEASAYQEGRAALFVWDIDGMRFAPVFTSPDALELAVAEHGQSADAYHVVTYPQLVEIWPDPTLRLAIDPNLPIGAFLNIDDIATGADLLTAAELGVAFTPSNPVEELLAEAAAAGDSSGFLDALVASVVLLPISRPLSGVEDIESPGFPWRDLPGAAEPTIAVFTSPERLAEAWPDVPPSAPVPVVRLADAWPDARYRLVVNPGSVLEATFAGDELRGLVDWGQDMLSRYDESRASVPRAVERAAPPLVMLQKVLAHGEADHYVRGGRHTVTGFVYPYDPVGRATPAGLYAALDLGPDDGFDPADPEVHLLRWPAHRPELYRLAVGGPDEATRAANDGWMIEPAPFRGGGATSAGVPQLKADSVAVPHDAVLVRLGADGEERLVASYDADHGAWVPVATVDLRSALVGP
;
A
#
# COMPACT_ATOMS: atom_id res chain seq x y z
N MET A 1 -9.60 2.38 -21.46
CA MET A 1 -8.88 3.66 -21.76
C MET A 1 -8.10 4.05 -20.51
N ASP A 2 -6.94 4.71 -20.65
CA ASP A 2 -6.13 5.16 -19.50
C ASP A 2 -6.72 6.47 -18.93
N ALA A 3 -6.93 6.59 -17.62
CA ALA A 3 -7.63 7.75 -17.03
C ALA A 3 -7.05 9.13 -17.41
N ALA A 4 -5.74 9.25 -17.67
CA ALA A 4 -5.11 10.49 -18.13
C ALA A 4 -5.10 10.68 -19.67
N SER A 5 -5.44 9.65 -20.46
CA SER A 5 -5.62 9.75 -21.93
C SER A 5 -7.04 10.12 -22.35
N TRP A 6 -7.99 9.91 -21.44
CA TRP A 6 -9.39 10.12 -21.73
C TRP A 6 -9.67 11.63 -21.84
N GLU A 7 -10.10 12.04 -23.03
CA GLU A 7 -10.65 13.37 -23.26
C GLU A 7 -12.17 13.28 -23.32
N PRO A 8 -12.89 14.22 -22.68
CA PRO A 8 -14.33 14.32 -22.84
C PRO A 8 -14.73 14.42 -24.31
N ALA A 9 -15.63 13.56 -24.77
CA ALA A 9 -16.08 13.51 -26.16
C ALA A 9 -17.06 14.64 -26.50
N ASN A 10 -17.70 15.25 -25.50
CA ASN A 10 -18.70 16.30 -25.70
C ASN A 10 -18.80 17.27 -24.51
N ASP A 11 -19.65 18.30 -24.66
CA ASP A 11 -19.87 19.33 -23.64
C ASP A 11 -20.41 18.77 -22.31
N VAL A 12 -21.17 17.67 -22.34
CA VAL A 12 -21.71 17.02 -21.13
C VAL A 12 -20.56 16.41 -20.34
N GLU A 13 -19.72 15.60 -20.97
CA GLU A 13 -18.58 14.97 -20.32
C GLU A 13 -17.56 16.02 -19.82
N HIS A 14 -17.38 17.12 -20.56
CA HIS A 14 -16.56 18.26 -20.10
C HIS A 14 -17.13 18.91 -18.83
N ALA A 15 -18.46 19.03 -18.75
CA ALA A 15 -19.13 19.57 -17.58
C ALA A 15 -19.02 18.61 -16.38
N LEU A 16 -19.25 17.32 -16.60
CA LEU A 16 -19.14 16.27 -15.57
C LEU A 16 -17.72 16.18 -14.99
N ARG A 17 -16.70 16.18 -15.86
CA ARG A 17 -15.29 16.21 -15.43
C ARG A 17 -15.00 17.43 -14.55
N ARG A 18 -15.49 18.61 -14.93
CA ARG A 18 -15.24 19.85 -14.18
C ARG A 18 -15.84 19.80 -12.79
N VAL A 19 -17.12 19.42 -12.68
CA VAL A 19 -17.81 19.38 -11.38
C VAL A 19 -17.27 18.27 -10.48
N LEU A 20 -16.78 17.15 -11.04
CA LEU A 20 -16.07 16.12 -10.28
C LEU A 20 -14.75 16.64 -9.71
N LEU A 21 -13.95 17.35 -10.51
CA LEU A 21 -12.71 17.97 -10.04
C LEU A 21 -12.95 19.02 -8.93
N ASP A 22 -14.09 19.72 -9.00
CA ASP A 22 -14.50 20.68 -7.97
C ASP A 22 -15.17 20.01 -6.75
N GLY A 23 -15.37 18.68 -6.77
CA GLY A 23 -16.07 17.93 -5.71
C GLY A 23 -17.56 18.26 -5.58
N ASP A 24 -18.16 18.89 -6.60
CA ASP A 24 -19.57 19.33 -6.59
C ASP A 24 -20.50 18.21 -7.09
N GLN A 25 -20.77 17.28 -6.17
CA GLN A 25 -21.61 16.13 -6.44
C GLN A 25 -23.05 16.50 -6.81
N ARG A 26 -23.57 17.59 -6.26
CA ARG A 26 -24.93 18.04 -6.56
C ARG A 26 -25.02 18.54 -8.00
N ALA A 27 -24.04 19.33 -8.43
CA ALA A 27 -23.95 19.76 -9.83
C ALA A 27 -23.76 18.60 -10.80
N TYR A 28 -22.99 17.56 -10.41
CA TYR A 28 -22.86 16.33 -11.19
C TYR A 28 -24.21 15.66 -11.45
N LEU A 29 -25.02 15.46 -10.41
CA LEU A 29 -26.35 14.84 -10.54
C LEU A 29 -27.35 15.72 -11.31
N ASP A 30 -27.30 17.04 -11.12
CA ASP A 30 -28.15 17.97 -11.86
C ASP A 30 -27.83 17.96 -13.38
N ILE A 31 -26.56 17.75 -13.77
CA ILE A 31 -26.16 17.54 -15.17
C ILE A 31 -26.78 16.25 -15.70
N LEU A 32 -26.63 15.12 -15.00
CA LEU A 32 -27.22 13.84 -15.42
C LEU A 32 -28.75 13.89 -15.55
N GLY A 33 -29.42 14.67 -14.70
CA GLY A 33 -30.86 14.86 -14.76
C GLY A 33 -31.37 15.57 -16.02
N THR A 34 -30.49 16.26 -16.76
CA THR A 34 -30.85 17.07 -17.94
C THR A 34 -30.12 16.67 -19.23
N ALA A 35 -29.01 15.96 -19.14
CA ALA A 35 -28.21 15.54 -20.28
C ALA A 35 -28.91 14.46 -21.13
N PRO A 36 -28.59 14.39 -22.45
CA PRO A 36 -28.87 13.20 -23.23
C PRO A 36 -28.04 12.02 -22.71
N LEU A 37 -28.70 10.89 -22.50
CA LEU A 37 -28.12 9.64 -22.02
C LEU A 37 -28.20 8.57 -23.11
N TYR A 38 -27.12 7.83 -23.29
CA TYR A 38 -26.94 6.82 -24.32
C TYR A 38 -27.06 5.44 -23.70
N VAL A 39 -28.10 4.71 -24.08
CA VAL A 39 -28.40 3.38 -23.54
C VAL A 39 -28.13 2.34 -24.61
N PRO A 40 -27.23 1.36 -24.35
CA PRO A 40 -26.90 0.33 -25.34
C PRO A 40 -28.13 -0.51 -25.67
N THR A 41 -28.25 -0.91 -26.93
CA THR A 41 -29.30 -1.80 -27.40
C THR A 41 -28.83 -2.70 -28.54
N GLU A 42 -29.61 -3.71 -28.91
CA GLU A 42 -29.37 -4.47 -30.14
C GLU A 42 -30.05 -3.79 -31.32
N ALA A 43 -29.46 -3.82 -32.51
CA ALA A 43 -30.03 -3.24 -33.72
C ALA A 43 -31.41 -3.83 -34.04
N SER A 44 -31.63 -5.12 -33.79
CA SER A 44 -32.95 -5.76 -33.93
C SER A 44 -33.99 -5.15 -33.00
N ALA A 45 -33.59 -4.77 -31.78
CA ALA A 45 -34.42 -4.14 -30.76
C ALA A 45 -34.76 -2.70 -31.10
N TYR A 46 -33.75 -1.97 -31.55
CA TYR A 46 -33.85 -0.61 -32.01
C TYR A 46 -34.85 -0.46 -33.15
N GLN A 47 -34.80 -1.34 -34.16
CA GLN A 47 -35.73 -1.32 -35.30
C GLN A 47 -37.18 -1.65 -34.91
N GLU A 48 -37.37 -2.43 -33.86
CA GLU A 48 -38.68 -2.81 -33.31
C GLU A 48 -39.23 -1.76 -32.31
N GLY A 49 -38.46 -0.71 -32.00
CA GLY A 49 -38.85 0.32 -31.04
C GLY A 49 -38.89 -0.16 -29.59
N ARG A 50 -38.23 -1.27 -29.26
CA ARG A 50 -38.13 -1.80 -27.90
C ARG A 50 -36.84 -1.31 -27.23
N ALA A 51 -36.98 -0.40 -26.27
CA ALA A 51 -35.88 -0.06 -25.36
C ALA A 51 -35.77 -1.17 -24.31
N ALA A 52 -34.80 -2.08 -24.47
CA ALA A 52 -34.45 -3.06 -23.45
C ALA A 52 -33.15 -2.62 -22.79
N LEU A 53 -33.17 -2.45 -21.46
CA LEU A 53 -31.95 -2.16 -20.71
C LEU A 53 -31.08 -3.41 -20.66
N PHE A 54 -29.82 -3.24 -21.05
CA PHE A 54 -28.79 -4.21 -20.73
C PHE A 54 -28.59 -4.22 -19.21
N VAL A 55 -28.35 -5.41 -18.67
CA VAL A 55 -28.03 -5.58 -17.25
C VAL A 55 -26.69 -6.30 -17.17
N TRP A 56 -25.72 -5.63 -16.57
CA TRP A 56 -24.40 -6.15 -16.25
C TRP A 56 -24.40 -6.71 -14.84
N ASP A 57 -23.70 -7.82 -14.66
CA ASP A 57 -23.39 -8.38 -13.35
C ASP A 57 -21.92 -8.07 -13.06
N ILE A 58 -21.68 -7.30 -12.01
CA ILE A 58 -20.34 -6.95 -11.52
C ILE A 58 -20.30 -7.42 -10.07
N ASP A 59 -19.49 -8.44 -9.78
CA ASP A 59 -19.33 -9.06 -8.47
C ASP A 59 -20.64 -9.43 -7.76
N GLY A 60 -21.59 -9.99 -8.51
CA GLY A 60 -22.89 -10.45 -7.99
C GLY A 60 -23.92 -9.34 -7.86
N MET A 61 -23.65 -8.15 -8.41
CA MET A 61 -24.56 -7.02 -8.38
C MET A 61 -24.91 -6.52 -9.77
N ARG A 62 -26.16 -6.12 -9.88
CA ARG A 62 -26.79 -5.84 -11.16
C ARG A 62 -26.80 -4.33 -11.43
N PHE A 63 -26.27 -3.96 -12.58
CA PHE A 63 -26.18 -2.59 -13.06
C PHE A 63 -26.78 -2.47 -14.44
N ALA A 64 -27.48 -1.38 -14.73
CA ALA A 64 -27.77 -0.97 -16.09
C ALA A 64 -26.73 0.08 -16.52
N PRO A 65 -25.90 -0.23 -17.54
CA PRO A 65 -24.91 0.72 -18.05
C PRO A 65 -25.62 1.83 -18.84
N VAL A 66 -25.22 3.07 -18.59
CA VAL A 66 -25.72 4.26 -19.26
C VAL A 66 -24.55 5.18 -19.52
N PHE A 67 -24.49 5.76 -20.71
CA PHE A 67 -23.33 6.52 -21.16
C PHE A 67 -23.70 7.96 -21.47
N THR A 68 -22.72 8.86 -21.42
CA THR A 68 -22.91 10.28 -21.76
C THR A 68 -22.36 10.64 -23.14
N SER A 69 -21.76 9.66 -23.85
CA SER A 69 -21.43 9.74 -25.28
C SER A 69 -21.49 8.38 -25.99
N PRO A 70 -21.56 8.37 -27.34
CA PRO A 70 -21.37 7.16 -28.13
C PRO A 70 -19.97 6.56 -27.95
N ASP A 71 -18.93 7.39 -27.84
CA ASP A 71 -17.54 6.96 -27.72
C ASP A 71 -17.32 6.17 -26.40
N ALA A 72 -17.88 6.66 -25.30
CA ALA A 72 -17.89 5.97 -24.01
C ALA A 72 -18.58 4.60 -24.08
N LEU A 73 -19.73 4.55 -24.77
CA LEU A 73 -20.49 3.32 -24.98
C LEU A 73 -19.70 2.31 -25.82
N GLU A 74 -19.16 2.74 -26.96
CA GLU A 74 -18.40 1.86 -27.87
C GLU A 74 -17.20 1.23 -27.16
N LEU A 75 -16.48 2.01 -26.35
CA LEU A 75 -15.37 1.49 -25.56
C LEU A 75 -15.84 0.40 -24.59
N ALA A 76 -16.88 0.68 -23.80
CA ALA A 76 -17.31 -0.22 -22.74
C ALA A 76 -17.91 -1.53 -23.28
N VAL A 77 -18.60 -1.46 -24.43
CA VAL A 77 -19.12 -2.64 -25.14
C VAL A 77 -17.99 -3.52 -25.68
N ALA A 78 -16.91 -2.93 -26.19
CA ALA A 78 -15.74 -3.68 -26.66
C ALA A 78 -15.06 -4.47 -25.53
N GLU A 79 -15.03 -3.92 -24.32
CA GLU A 79 -14.42 -4.57 -23.15
C GLU A 79 -15.28 -5.70 -22.57
N HIS A 80 -16.60 -5.55 -22.53
CA HIS A 80 -17.51 -6.54 -21.92
C HIS A 80 -17.97 -7.65 -22.89
N GLY A 81 -17.49 -7.64 -24.14
CA GLY A 81 -17.76 -8.70 -25.13
C GLY A 81 -19.22 -8.87 -25.52
N GLN A 82 -20.06 -7.85 -25.30
CA GLN A 82 -21.50 -7.89 -25.60
C GLN A 82 -21.81 -7.40 -27.01
N SER A 83 -22.92 -7.88 -27.59
CA SER A 83 -23.33 -7.62 -28.98
C SER A 83 -24.17 -6.34 -29.15
N ALA A 84 -24.02 -5.33 -28.29
CA ALA A 84 -24.71 -4.07 -28.46
C ALA A 84 -24.15 -3.33 -29.69
N ASP A 85 -24.89 -3.35 -30.80
CA ASP A 85 -24.53 -2.74 -32.09
C ASP A 85 -25.39 -1.50 -32.41
N ALA A 86 -26.20 -1.04 -31.46
CA ALA A 86 -26.97 0.20 -31.53
C ALA A 86 -27.12 0.84 -30.14
N TYR A 87 -27.67 2.05 -30.08
CA TYR A 87 -28.02 2.73 -28.83
C TYR A 87 -29.29 3.58 -28.99
N HIS A 88 -29.99 3.80 -27.87
CA HIS A 88 -31.05 4.80 -27.77
C HIS A 88 -30.52 6.03 -27.02
N VAL A 89 -30.88 7.22 -27.51
CA VAL A 89 -30.68 8.47 -26.77
C VAL A 89 -31.95 8.78 -26.01
N VAL A 90 -31.86 8.85 -24.69
CA VAL A 90 -32.98 9.10 -23.77
C VAL A 90 -32.64 10.24 -22.82
N THR A 91 -33.68 10.87 -22.28
CA THR A 91 -33.54 11.78 -21.13
C THR A 91 -33.72 10.99 -19.82
N TYR A 92 -33.27 11.53 -18.69
CA TYR A 92 -33.50 10.90 -17.39
C TYR A 92 -34.98 10.54 -17.12
N PRO A 93 -35.98 11.41 -17.38
CA PRO A 93 -37.39 11.04 -17.22
C PRO A 93 -37.82 9.86 -18.09
N GLN A 94 -37.33 9.77 -19.33
CA GLN A 94 -37.62 8.65 -20.22
C GLN A 94 -36.92 7.36 -19.75
N LEU A 95 -35.73 7.48 -19.16
CA LEU A 95 -35.02 6.35 -18.56
C LEU A 95 -35.78 5.76 -17.36
N VAL A 96 -36.35 6.62 -16.52
CA VAL A 96 -37.22 6.21 -15.40
C VAL A 96 -38.46 5.47 -15.89
N GLU A 97 -39.08 5.90 -17.00
CA GLU A 97 -40.26 5.24 -17.57
C GLU A 97 -40.00 3.80 -18.03
N ILE A 98 -38.77 3.50 -18.48
CA ILE A 98 -38.38 2.18 -18.98
C ILE A 98 -37.62 1.33 -17.94
N TRP A 99 -37.46 1.85 -16.71
CA TRP A 99 -36.66 1.19 -15.68
C TRP A 99 -37.37 -0.06 -15.13
N PRO A 100 -36.74 -1.26 -15.18
CA PRO A 100 -37.43 -2.53 -14.97
C PRO A 100 -37.74 -2.81 -13.49
N ASP A 101 -36.87 -2.39 -12.58
CA ASP A 101 -37.08 -2.49 -11.14
C ASP A 101 -36.24 -1.45 -10.39
N PRO A 102 -36.72 -0.90 -9.25
CA PRO A 102 -36.04 0.17 -8.52
C PRO A 102 -34.80 -0.28 -7.73
N THR A 103 -34.50 -1.58 -7.65
CA THR A 103 -33.29 -2.11 -7.01
C THR A 103 -32.13 -2.27 -8.00
N LEU A 104 -32.40 -2.23 -9.31
CA LEU A 104 -31.38 -2.14 -10.34
C LEU A 104 -30.67 -0.79 -10.25
N ARG A 105 -29.33 -0.82 -10.18
CA ARG A 105 -28.49 0.37 -10.06
C ARG A 105 -28.03 0.87 -11.43
N LEU A 106 -27.75 2.16 -11.52
CA LEU A 106 -27.11 2.78 -12.68
C LEU A 106 -25.60 2.63 -12.57
N ALA A 107 -24.96 2.33 -13.70
CA ALA A 107 -23.54 2.55 -13.92
C ALA A 107 -23.39 3.59 -15.03
N ILE A 108 -23.04 4.82 -14.64
CA ILE A 108 -22.78 5.93 -15.55
C ILE A 108 -21.33 5.84 -16.00
N ASP A 109 -21.08 5.80 -17.31
CA ASP A 109 -19.74 5.82 -17.90
C ASP A 109 -18.74 4.89 -17.17
N PRO A 110 -19.11 3.62 -16.92
CA PRO A 110 -18.29 2.71 -16.14
C PRO A 110 -16.88 2.59 -16.74
N ASN A 111 -15.87 2.54 -15.87
CA ASN A 111 -14.45 2.50 -16.21
C ASN A 111 -13.90 3.77 -16.90
N LEU A 112 -14.63 4.89 -16.86
CA LEU A 112 -14.13 6.21 -17.26
C LEU A 112 -13.87 7.11 -16.05
N PRO A 113 -13.00 8.13 -16.16
CA PRO A 113 -12.71 9.07 -15.07
C PRO A 113 -13.92 9.86 -14.55
N ILE A 114 -14.99 9.94 -15.35
CA ILE A 114 -16.26 10.60 -14.98
C ILE A 114 -17.33 9.59 -14.51
N GLY A 115 -16.96 8.32 -14.42
CA GLY A 115 -17.88 7.24 -14.11
C GLY A 115 -18.41 7.31 -12.69
N ALA A 116 -19.66 6.88 -12.52
CA ALA A 116 -20.31 6.86 -11.23
C ALA A 116 -21.34 5.73 -11.14
N PHE A 117 -21.62 5.28 -9.93
CA PHE A 117 -22.69 4.34 -9.67
C PHE A 117 -23.69 4.93 -8.68
N LEU A 118 -24.97 4.70 -8.91
CA LEU A 118 -26.05 5.34 -8.15
C LEU A 118 -27.38 4.59 -8.29
N ASN A 119 -28.33 4.84 -7.39
CA ASN A 119 -29.71 4.44 -7.65
C ASN A 119 -30.35 5.44 -8.62
N ILE A 120 -31.34 4.99 -9.39
CA ILE A 120 -32.00 5.86 -10.36
C ILE A 120 -32.70 7.07 -9.71
N ASP A 121 -33.19 6.93 -8.49
CA ASP A 121 -33.86 8.01 -7.76
C ASP A 121 -32.88 9.06 -7.19
N ASP A 122 -31.59 8.72 -7.08
CA ASP A 122 -30.56 9.60 -6.52
C ASP A 122 -30.32 10.81 -7.43
N ILE A 123 -30.52 10.67 -8.75
CA ILE A 123 -30.44 11.80 -9.71
C ILE A 123 -31.49 12.87 -9.40
N ALA A 124 -32.74 12.47 -9.12
CA ALA A 124 -33.82 13.43 -8.85
C ALA A 124 -33.72 14.03 -7.44
N THR A 125 -33.32 13.23 -6.46
CA THR A 125 -33.21 13.67 -5.07
C THR A 125 -31.90 14.41 -4.80
N GLY A 126 -30.88 14.20 -5.65
CA GLY A 126 -29.47 14.55 -5.47
C GLY A 126 -28.92 14.09 -4.14
N ALA A 127 -29.18 12.82 -3.83
CA ALA A 127 -28.54 12.08 -2.75
C ALA A 127 -27.07 11.78 -3.08
N ASP A 128 -26.31 11.28 -2.10
CA ASP A 128 -24.88 11.00 -2.26
C ASP A 128 -24.61 9.91 -3.31
N LEU A 129 -23.52 10.03 -4.07
CA LEU A 129 -23.09 9.00 -5.03
C LEU A 129 -22.72 7.72 -4.25
N LEU A 130 -23.03 6.55 -4.83
CA LEU A 130 -22.70 5.31 -4.15
C LEU A 130 -21.19 5.11 -4.15
N THR A 131 -20.63 4.93 -2.96
CA THR A 131 -19.23 4.53 -2.76
C THR A 131 -19.02 3.07 -3.15
N ALA A 132 -17.79 2.68 -3.48
CA ALA A 132 -17.44 1.27 -3.71
C ALA A 132 -17.90 0.33 -2.57
N ALA A 133 -17.87 0.84 -1.33
CA ALA A 133 -18.38 0.15 -0.15
C ALA A 133 -19.91 -0.07 -0.17
N GLU A 134 -20.70 0.93 -0.58
CA GLU A 134 -22.17 0.80 -0.75
C GLU A 134 -22.54 -0.01 -1.99
N LEU A 135 -21.64 -0.03 -2.97
CA LEU A 135 -21.77 -0.82 -4.17
C LEU A 135 -21.52 -2.29 -3.95
N GLY A 136 -21.04 -2.74 -2.79
CA GLY A 136 -20.71 -4.14 -2.50
C GLY A 136 -19.54 -4.69 -3.34
N VAL A 137 -18.99 -3.89 -4.25
CA VAL A 137 -17.73 -4.14 -4.95
C VAL A 137 -16.66 -3.74 -3.96
N ALA A 138 -16.39 -4.62 -3.00
CA ALA A 138 -15.42 -4.34 -1.98
C ALA A 138 -14.02 -4.37 -2.60
N PHE A 139 -13.57 -3.22 -3.11
CA PHE A 139 -12.14 -2.95 -3.17
C PHE A 139 -11.63 -3.22 -1.76
N THR A 140 -10.92 -4.33 -1.62
CA THR A 140 -10.31 -4.73 -0.37
C THR A 140 -8.85 -4.37 -0.53
N PRO A 141 -8.40 -3.30 0.14
CA PRO A 141 -6.99 -2.97 0.16
C PRO A 141 -6.19 -4.19 0.60
N SER A 142 -5.18 -4.56 -0.17
CA SER A 142 -4.31 -5.71 0.16
C SER A 142 -3.16 -5.32 1.08
N ASN A 143 -2.91 -4.01 1.26
CA ASN A 143 -1.87 -3.46 2.11
C ASN A 143 -2.16 -2.00 2.50
N PRO A 144 -1.40 -1.42 3.45
CA PRO A 144 -1.61 -0.04 3.90
C PRO A 144 -1.44 1.05 2.83
N VAL A 145 -0.63 0.80 1.79
CA VAL A 145 -0.49 1.76 0.67
C VAL A 145 -1.82 1.86 -0.08
N GLU A 146 -2.46 0.71 -0.35
CA GLU A 146 -3.76 0.69 -1.01
C GLU A 146 -4.88 1.29 -0.15
N GLU A 147 -4.80 1.19 1.17
CA GLU A 147 -5.74 1.86 2.09
C GLU A 147 -5.60 3.37 1.97
N LEU A 148 -4.38 3.89 2.05
CA LEU A 148 -4.10 5.32 1.91
C LEU A 148 -4.51 5.86 0.54
N LEU A 149 -4.23 5.11 -0.53
CA LEU A 149 -4.65 5.47 -1.89
C LEU A 149 -6.17 5.45 -2.02
N ALA A 150 -6.86 4.47 -1.44
CA ALA A 150 -8.32 4.38 -1.47
C ALA A 150 -8.97 5.50 -0.66
N GLU A 151 -8.45 5.81 0.53
CA GLU A 151 -8.91 6.93 1.35
C GLU A 151 -8.73 8.26 0.63
N ALA A 152 -7.55 8.50 0.06
CA ALA A 152 -7.26 9.70 -0.70
C ALA A 152 -8.14 9.82 -1.96
N ALA A 153 -8.32 8.72 -2.70
CA ALA A 153 -9.19 8.68 -3.86
C ALA A 153 -10.66 8.95 -3.48
N ALA A 154 -11.16 8.32 -2.41
CA ALA A 154 -12.52 8.53 -1.91
C ALA A 154 -12.75 9.97 -1.40
N ALA A 155 -11.71 10.61 -0.85
CA ALA A 155 -11.76 11.98 -0.40
C ALA A 155 -11.51 13.03 -1.51
N GLY A 156 -11.17 12.60 -2.74
CA GLY A 156 -10.72 13.51 -3.80
C GLY A 156 -9.39 14.21 -3.48
N ASP A 157 -8.60 13.69 -2.55
CA ASP A 157 -7.33 14.26 -2.11
C ASP A 157 -6.20 13.82 -3.04
N SER A 158 -6.02 14.55 -4.15
CA SER A 158 -4.93 14.28 -5.09
C SER A 158 -3.54 14.42 -4.46
N SER A 159 -3.37 15.27 -3.43
CA SER A 159 -2.06 15.45 -2.79
C SER A 159 -1.73 14.27 -1.87
N GLY A 160 -2.71 13.82 -1.07
CA GLY A 160 -2.58 12.60 -0.27
C GLY A 160 -2.36 11.35 -1.12
N PHE A 161 -3.00 11.27 -2.29
CA PHE A 161 -2.79 10.17 -3.23
C PHE A 161 -1.35 10.14 -3.76
N LEU A 162 -0.81 11.29 -4.17
CA LEU A 162 0.58 11.39 -4.64
C LEU A 162 1.59 11.14 -3.50
N ASP A 163 1.32 11.63 -2.28
CA ASP A 163 2.16 11.37 -1.11
C ASP A 163 2.23 9.85 -0.82
N ALA A 164 1.07 9.15 -0.85
CA ALA A 164 1.01 7.70 -0.66
C ALA A 164 1.72 6.92 -1.79
N LEU A 165 1.53 7.34 -3.04
CA LEU A 165 2.15 6.69 -4.20
C LEU A 165 3.68 6.87 -4.21
N VAL A 166 4.18 8.09 -3.97
CA VAL A 166 5.61 8.41 -3.96
C VAL A 166 6.35 7.68 -2.83
N ALA A 167 5.70 7.49 -1.68
CA ALA A 167 6.25 6.72 -0.57
C ALA A 167 6.16 5.20 -0.77
N SER A 168 5.55 4.72 -1.86
CA SER A 168 5.31 3.29 -2.06
C SER A 168 6.43 2.55 -2.79
N VAL A 169 6.43 1.23 -2.59
CA VAL A 169 7.14 0.26 -3.42
C VAL A 169 6.10 -0.46 -4.26
N VAL A 170 6.26 -0.41 -5.58
CA VAL A 170 5.38 -1.06 -6.54
C VAL A 170 6.03 -2.28 -7.15
N LEU A 171 5.22 -3.26 -7.56
CA LEU A 171 5.64 -4.39 -8.37
C LEU A 171 5.66 -3.97 -9.84
N LEU A 172 6.84 -4.00 -10.43
CA LEU A 172 7.08 -3.78 -11.84
C LEU A 172 7.20 -5.13 -12.58
N PRO A 173 6.26 -5.49 -13.47
CA PRO A 173 6.42 -6.60 -14.38
C PRO A 173 7.66 -6.45 -15.27
N ILE A 174 8.37 -7.55 -15.49
CA ILE A 174 9.60 -7.59 -16.28
C ILE A 174 9.55 -8.70 -17.33
N SER A 175 10.31 -8.55 -18.42
CA SER A 175 10.27 -9.50 -19.55
C SER A 175 11.08 -10.79 -19.30
N ARG A 176 12.00 -10.78 -18.32
CA ARG A 176 12.76 -11.95 -17.87
C ARG A 176 12.95 -11.92 -16.34
N PRO A 177 13.01 -13.08 -15.66
CA PRO A 177 13.33 -13.11 -14.23
C PRO A 177 14.71 -12.52 -13.93
N LEU A 178 14.84 -11.87 -12.78
CA LEU A 178 16.11 -11.35 -12.25
C LEU A 178 16.53 -12.15 -11.02
N SER A 179 17.84 -12.33 -10.85
CA SER A 179 18.43 -13.01 -9.68
C SER A 179 18.56 -12.11 -8.45
N GLY A 180 18.26 -10.82 -8.61
CA GLY A 180 18.29 -9.71 -7.65
C GLY A 180 17.84 -8.43 -8.37
N VAL A 181 17.58 -7.33 -7.68
CA VAL A 181 17.22 -6.06 -8.34
C VAL A 181 18.47 -5.54 -9.06
N GLU A 182 18.65 -5.90 -10.34
CA GLU A 182 19.61 -5.23 -11.21
C GLU A 182 19.26 -3.74 -11.20
N ASP A 183 20.28 -2.88 -11.12
CA ASP A 183 20.08 -1.43 -11.13
C ASP A 183 19.16 -1.05 -12.30
N ILE A 184 18.00 -0.47 -11.98
CA ILE A 184 16.95 -0.10 -12.95
C ILE A 184 17.45 0.90 -13.99
N GLU A 185 18.52 1.63 -13.66
CA GLU A 185 19.23 2.56 -14.53
C GLU A 185 20.16 1.85 -15.53
N SER A 186 20.37 0.53 -15.40
CA SER A 186 21.27 -0.24 -16.25
C SER A 186 20.79 -0.31 -17.70
N PRO A 187 21.67 -0.05 -18.68
CA PRO A 187 21.38 -0.30 -20.09
C PRO A 187 21.02 -1.77 -20.32
N GLY A 188 19.76 -2.04 -20.66
CA GLY A 188 19.24 -3.40 -20.85
C GLY A 188 18.36 -3.94 -19.72
N PHE A 189 17.91 -3.07 -18.81
CA PHE A 189 16.84 -3.42 -17.86
C PHE A 189 15.61 -3.98 -18.60
N PRO A 190 15.05 -5.12 -18.16
CA PRO A 190 14.05 -5.87 -18.93
C PRO A 190 12.63 -5.32 -18.74
N TRP A 191 12.41 -4.05 -19.11
CA TRP A 191 11.09 -3.43 -19.15
C TRP A 191 10.07 -4.31 -19.88
N ARG A 192 8.82 -4.27 -19.42
CA ARG A 192 7.72 -5.04 -20.00
C ARG A 192 6.55 -4.13 -20.30
N ASP A 193 6.14 -4.12 -21.56
CA ASP A 193 4.92 -3.44 -21.99
C ASP A 193 3.67 -4.12 -21.44
N LEU A 194 2.65 -3.31 -21.12
CA LEU A 194 1.30 -3.79 -20.84
C LEU A 194 0.68 -4.34 -22.15
N PRO A 195 0.34 -5.63 -22.22
CA PRO A 195 -0.24 -6.23 -23.41
C PRO A 195 -1.57 -5.57 -23.77
N GLY A 196 -1.77 -5.30 -25.05
CA GLY A 196 -3.03 -4.74 -25.57
C GLY A 196 -3.17 -3.23 -25.40
N ALA A 197 -2.21 -2.55 -24.76
CA ALA A 197 -2.20 -1.09 -24.72
C ALA A 197 -2.00 -0.50 -26.14
N ALA A 198 -2.79 0.53 -26.47
CA ALA A 198 -2.71 1.22 -27.77
C ALA A 198 -1.44 2.06 -27.91
N GLU A 199 -0.92 2.57 -26.79
CA GLU A 199 0.30 3.36 -26.68
C GLU A 199 1.34 2.61 -25.83
N PRO A 200 2.66 2.88 -26.00
CA PRO A 200 3.69 2.29 -25.16
C PRO A 200 3.41 2.57 -23.68
N THR A 201 3.05 1.54 -22.93
CA THR A 201 2.56 1.67 -21.56
C THR A 201 3.20 0.60 -20.70
N ILE A 202 3.68 1.00 -19.53
CA ILE A 202 4.24 0.11 -18.52
C ILE A 202 3.32 0.18 -17.31
N ALA A 203 2.82 -0.97 -16.88
CA ALA A 203 1.97 -1.07 -15.70
C ALA A 203 2.79 -1.37 -14.44
N VAL A 204 2.36 -0.85 -13.30
CA VAL A 204 2.88 -1.19 -11.98
C VAL A 204 1.76 -1.47 -11.02
N PHE A 205 2.05 -2.27 -9.99
CA PHE A 205 1.03 -2.75 -9.06
C PHE A 205 1.44 -2.49 -7.62
N THR A 206 0.50 -2.02 -6.81
CA THR A 206 0.72 -1.84 -5.38
C THR A 206 0.70 -3.15 -4.60
N SER A 207 0.23 -4.25 -5.22
CA SER A 207 0.20 -5.57 -4.59
C SER A 207 0.25 -6.73 -5.59
N PRO A 208 0.64 -7.95 -5.16
CA PRO A 208 0.52 -9.17 -5.96
C PRO A 208 -0.92 -9.46 -6.40
N GLU A 209 -1.92 -9.09 -5.58
CA GLU A 209 -3.33 -9.25 -5.85
C GLU A 209 -3.75 -8.42 -7.07
N ARG A 210 -3.43 -7.12 -7.10
CA ARG A 210 -3.69 -6.25 -8.26
C ARG A 210 -2.97 -6.74 -9.52
N LEU A 211 -1.75 -7.25 -9.37
CA LEU A 211 -1.00 -7.85 -10.49
C LEU A 211 -1.70 -9.09 -11.06
N ALA A 212 -2.19 -9.97 -10.19
CA ALA A 212 -2.89 -11.20 -10.60
C ALA A 212 -4.27 -10.93 -11.23
N GLU A 213 -4.95 -9.86 -10.80
CA GLU A 213 -6.21 -9.41 -11.38
C GLU A 213 -6.02 -8.88 -12.80
N ALA A 214 -4.97 -8.08 -13.04
CA ALA A 214 -4.69 -7.52 -14.36
C ALA A 214 -4.04 -8.51 -15.34
N TRP A 215 -3.35 -9.54 -14.85
CA TRP A 215 -2.63 -10.52 -15.67
C TRP A 215 -3.03 -11.97 -15.34
N PRO A 216 -3.80 -12.64 -16.24
CA PRO A 216 -4.17 -14.05 -16.06
C PRO A 216 -2.97 -15.00 -15.95
N ASP A 217 -1.90 -14.70 -16.69
CA ASP A 217 -0.59 -15.36 -16.58
C ASP A 217 0.42 -14.37 -15.98
N VAL A 218 0.58 -14.43 -14.66
CA VAL A 218 1.40 -13.46 -13.90
C VAL A 218 2.86 -13.48 -14.40
N PRO A 219 3.37 -12.36 -14.95
CA PRO A 219 4.76 -12.27 -15.38
C PRO A 219 5.72 -12.23 -14.17
N PRO A 220 7.03 -12.52 -14.37
CA PRO A 220 8.00 -12.18 -13.34
C PRO A 220 7.93 -10.68 -13.05
N SER A 221 8.01 -10.30 -11.78
CA SER A 221 7.93 -8.92 -11.32
C SER A 221 9.05 -8.61 -10.30
N ALA A 222 9.39 -7.34 -10.18
CA ALA A 222 10.37 -6.85 -9.22
C ALA A 222 9.77 -5.71 -8.37
N PRO A 223 10.01 -5.67 -7.05
CA PRO A 223 9.65 -4.53 -6.22
C PRO A 223 10.57 -3.33 -6.52
N VAL A 224 9.99 -2.17 -6.78
CA VAL A 224 10.71 -0.93 -7.13
C VAL A 224 10.05 0.27 -6.42
N PRO A 225 10.81 1.15 -5.74
CA PRO A 225 10.28 2.40 -5.21
C PRO A 225 9.79 3.29 -6.34
N VAL A 226 8.62 3.91 -6.19
CA VAL A 226 8.05 4.78 -7.24
C VAL A 226 9.01 5.91 -7.62
N VAL A 227 9.72 6.48 -6.65
CA VAL A 227 10.71 7.54 -6.89
C VAL A 227 11.90 7.08 -7.75
N ARG A 228 12.38 5.84 -7.55
CA ARG A 228 13.45 5.24 -8.36
C ARG A 228 12.95 4.89 -9.77
N LEU A 229 11.72 4.39 -9.86
CA LEU A 229 11.06 4.11 -11.12
C LEU A 229 10.92 5.38 -11.98
N ALA A 230 10.48 6.47 -11.35
CA ALA A 230 10.30 7.76 -11.99
C ALA A 230 11.62 8.36 -12.47
N ASP A 231 12.70 8.24 -11.69
CA ASP A 231 14.03 8.73 -12.06
C ASP A 231 14.66 7.91 -13.21
N ALA A 232 14.48 6.59 -13.17
CA ALA A 232 15.01 5.65 -14.16
C ALA A 232 14.08 5.42 -15.37
N TRP A 233 13.05 6.26 -15.56
CA TRP A 233 12.03 6.04 -16.58
C TRP A 233 12.64 5.91 -17.99
N PRO A 234 12.30 4.86 -18.76
CA PRO A 234 13.10 4.46 -19.92
C PRO A 234 13.06 5.46 -21.08
N ASP A 235 11.90 6.07 -21.31
CA ASP A 235 11.67 7.07 -22.35
C ASP A 235 10.36 7.81 -22.06
N ALA A 236 10.31 9.12 -22.27
CA ALA A 236 9.12 9.94 -22.07
C ALA A 236 7.93 9.53 -22.96
N ARG A 237 8.17 8.74 -24.00
CA ARG A 237 7.11 8.14 -24.84
C ARG A 237 6.33 7.02 -24.15
N TYR A 238 6.83 6.44 -23.07
CA TYR A 238 6.09 5.45 -22.29
C TYR A 238 5.23 6.11 -21.23
N ARG A 239 4.02 5.59 -21.06
CA ARG A 239 3.10 5.94 -19.97
C ARG A 239 3.28 4.98 -18.80
N LEU A 240 3.12 5.49 -17.58
CA LEU A 240 2.96 4.65 -16.40
C LEU A 240 1.47 4.52 -16.09
N VAL A 241 0.99 3.31 -15.86
CA VAL A 241 -0.33 3.06 -15.26
C VAL A 241 -0.17 2.26 -13.97
N VAL A 242 -0.74 2.76 -12.89
CA VAL A 242 -0.76 2.13 -11.57
C VAL A 242 -2.06 1.35 -11.46
N ASN A 243 -2.00 0.07 -11.04
CA ASN A 243 -3.16 -0.81 -10.84
C ASN A 243 -4.25 -0.73 -11.94
N PRO A 244 -3.89 -0.97 -13.21
CA PRO A 244 -4.83 -0.87 -14.33
C PRO A 244 -6.08 -1.74 -14.11
N GLY A 245 -7.25 -1.18 -14.39
CA GLY A 245 -8.55 -1.82 -14.22
C GLY A 245 -9.07 -1.86 -12.79
N SER A 246 -8.38 -1.25 -11.83
CA SER A 246 -8.83 -1.15 -10.43
C SER A 246 -9.38 0.24 -10.11
N VAL A 247 -10.05 0.37 -8.97
CA VAL A 247 -10.50 1.68 -8.44
C VAL A 247 -9.35 2.60 -8.03
N LEU A 248 -8.13 2.07 -7.92
CA LEU A 248 -6.91 2.83 -7.66
C LEU A 248 -6.11 3.12 -8.94
N GLU A 249 -6.73 2.97 -10.11
CA GLU A 249 -6.05 3.26 -11.37
C GLU A 249 -5.62 4.73 -11.41
N ALA A 250 -4.33 4.94 -11.65
CA ALA A 250 -3.77 6.26 -11.89
C ALA A 250 -2.75 6.17 -13.00
N THR A 251 -2.76 7.16 -13.90
CA THR A 251 -1.83 7.21 -15.01
C THR A 251 -1.03 8.49 -15.03
N PHE A 252 0.20 8.35 -15.52
CA PHE A 252 1.15 9.43 -15.69
C PHE A 252 1.75 9.35 -17.10
N ALA A 253 1.80 10.49 -17.79
CA ALA A 253 2.63 10.61 -18.97
C ALA A 253 4.11 10.54 -18.59
N GLY A 254 4.96 10.07 -19.51
CA GLY A 254 6.38 9.84 -19.20
C GLY A 254 7.16 11.11 -18.81
N ASP A 255 6.69 12.28 -19.26
CA ASP A 255 7.24 13.59 -18.86
C ASP A 255 6.74 14.06 -17.49
N GLU A 256 5.56 13.65 -17.05
CA GLU A 256 4.98 13.95 -15.73
C GLU A 256 5.69 13.18 -14.60
N LEU A 257 6.26 12.01 -14.90
CA LEU A 257 6.92 11.16 -13.89
C LEU A 257 8.09 11.85 -13.20
N ARG A 258 8.80 12.74 -13.89
CA ARG A 258 9.86 13.57 -13.28
C ARG A 258 9.31 14.44 -12.14
N GLY A 259 8.07 14.88 -12.26
CA GLY A 259 7.37 15.61 -11.20
C GLY A 259 7.17 14.78 -9.93
N LEU A 260 7.11 13.45 -10.01
CA LEU A 260 7.03 12.58 -8.82
C LEU A 260 8.34 12.56 -8.03
N VAL A 261 9.48 12.74 -8.68
CA VAL A 261 10.78 12.86 -8.00
C VAL A 261 10.83 14.17 -7.22
N ASP A 262 10.46 15.28 -7.86
CA ASP A 262 10.39 16.60 -7.22
C ASP A 262 9.35 16.61 -6.09
N TRP A 263 8.21 15.96 -6.29
CA TRP A 263 7.18 15.77 -5.27
C TRP A 263 7.71 15.01 -4.05
N GLY A 264 8.47 13.93 -4.26
CA GLY A 264 9.09 13.19 -3.16
C GLY A 264 10.10 14.01 -2.36
N GLN A 265 10.85 14.89 -3.02
CA GLN A 265 11.77 15.82 -2.35
C GLN A 265 11.01 16.88 -1.53
N ASP A 266 9.91 17.41 -2.08
CA ASP A 266 9.02 18.34 -1.37
C ASP A 266 8.34 17.67 -0.18
N MET A 267 7.82 16.45 -0.35
CA MET A 267 7.22 15.65 0.71
C MET A 267 8.21 15.40 1.86
N LEU A 268 9.47 15.07 1.54
CA LEU A 268 10.52 14.92 2.54
C LEU A 268 10.79 16.24 3.29
N SER A 269 10.77 17.36 2.57
CA SER A 269 10.95 18.70 3.14
C SER A 269 9.78 19.08 4.06
N ARG A 270 8.53 18.85 3.63
CA ARG A 270 7.30 19.03 4.44
C ARG A 270 7.35 18.15 5.70
N TYR A 271 7.82 16.92 5.58
CA TYR A 271 8.01 16.02 6.72
C TYR A 271 9.04 16.60 7.71
N ASP A 272 10.20 17.04 7.24
CA ASP A 272 11.23 17.64 8.11
C ASP A 272 10.79 18.96 8.75
N GLU A 273 10.07 19.80 8.02
CA GLU A 273 9.50 21.05 8.52
C GLU A 273 8.38 20.81 9.54
N SER A 274 7.46 19.87 9.26
CA SER A 274 6.41 19.49 10.20
C SER A 274 7.02 18.98 11.52
N ARG A 275 8.06 18.15 11.43
CA ARG A 275 8.86 17.67 12.55
C ARG A 275 9.56 18.79 13.30
N ALA A 276 10.01 19.84 12.62
CA ALA A 276 10.61 21.04 13.21
C ALA A 276 9.58 22.02 13.80
N SER A 277 8.33 21.99 13.34
CA SER A 277 7.24 22.90 13.73
C SER A 277 6.47 22.46 14.98
N VAL A 278 6.61 21.19 15.38
CA VAL A 278 6.14 20.71 16.69
C VAL A 278 6.78 21.58 17.78
N PRO A 279 6.02 22.17 18.73
CA PRO A 279 6.59 23.10 19.71
C PRO A 279 7.79 22.48 20.42
N ARG A 280 8.97 23.07 20.20
CA ARG A 280 10.26 22.74 20.82
C ARG A 280 10.27 22.75 22.36
N ALA A 281 9.13 23.07 22.98
CA ALA A 281 8.87 22.97 24.41
C ALA A 281 8.65 21.52 24.90
N VAL A 282 8.35 20.55 24.03
CA VAL A 282 8.36 19.11 24.38
C VAL A 282 9.75 18.49 24.21
N GLU A 283 10.63 19.14 23.45
CA GLU A 283 12.02 18.73 23.24
C GLU A 283 12.94 19.35 24.29
N ARG A 284 12.61 19.16 25.57
CA ARG A 284 13.58 19.37 26.64
C ARG A 284 14.60 18.23 26.58
N ALA A 285 15.56 18.33 25.66
CA ALA A 285 16.68 17.41 25.47
C ALA A 285 16.29 15.96 25.83
N ALA A 286 15.36 15.38 25.07
CA ALA A 286 15.13 13.95 25.18
C ALA A 286 16.48 13.27 24.89
N PRO A 287 16.97 12.38 25.77
CA PRO A 287 18.19 11.63 25.47
C PRO A 287 18.01 10.91 24.13
N PRO A 288 19.10 10.65 23.37
CA PRO A 288 19.02 9.91 22.12
C PRO A 288 18.21 8.63 22.37
N LEU A 289 17.20 8.38 21.52
CA LEU A 289 16.40 7.16 21.62
C LEU A 289 17.34 5.97 21.56
N VAL A 290 17.33 5.16 22.63
CA VAL A 290 18.10 3.93 22.67
C VAL A 290 17.35 2.92 21.81
N MET A 291 17.96 2.54 20.69
CA MET A 291 17.49 1.38 19.93
C MET A 291 17.73 0.14 20.78
N LEU A 292 16.68 -0.65 20.98
CA LEU A 292 16.76 -1.93 21.66
C LEU A 292 16.69 -3.06 20.65
N GLN A 293 17.25 -4.19 21.03
CA GLN A 293 17.19 -5.44 20.29
C GLN A 293 16.88 -6.62 21.22
N LYS A 294 16.22 -7.63 20.67
CA LYS A 294 16.07 -8.94 21.27
C LYS A 294 16.40 -10.02 20.24
N VAL A 295 17.26 -10.95 20.63
CA VAL A 295 17.48 -12.19 19.88
C VAL A 295 16.28 -13.11 20.11
N LEU A 296 15.64 -13.55 19.03
CA LEU A 296 14.49 -14.43 19.09
C LEU A 296 14.96 -15.89 18.99
N ALA A 297 14.40 -16.76 19.83
CA ALA A 297 14.67 -18.19 19.71
C ALA A 297 14.15 -18.72 18.36
N HIS A 298 14.73 -19.81 17.87
CA HIS A 298 14.33 -20.42 16.60
C HIS A 298 12.82 -20.72 16.57
N GLY A 299 12.13 -20.21 15.56
CA GLY A 299 10.67 -20.31 15.40
C GLY A 299 9.86 -19.23 16.12
N GLU A 300 10.41 -18.45 17.06
CA GLU A 300 9.67 -17.34 17.68
C GLU A 300 9.32 -16.23 16.69
N ALA A 301 10.12 -16.03 15.64
CA ALA A 301 9.84 -15.05 14.60
C ALA A 301 8.46 -15.27 13.95
N ASP A 302 8.04 -16.54 13.77
CA ASP A 302 6.73 -16.87 13.21
C ASP A 302 5.59 -16.46 14.14
N HIS A 303 5.80 -16.40 15.47
CA HIS A 303 4.78 -15.90 16.40
C HIS A 303 4.54 -14.40 16.22
N TYR A 304 5.55 -13.64 15.79
CA TYR A 304 5.38 -12.24 15.42
C TYR A 304 4.71 -12.15 14.04
N VAL A 305 5.36 -12.69 13.01
CA VAL A 305 4.94 -12.51 11.61
C VAL A 305 3.59 -13.18 11.31
N ARG A 306 3.41 -14.45 11.68
CA ARG A 306 2.15 -15.17 11.43
C ARG A 306 1.18 -15.11 12.61
N GLY A 307 1.71 -15.03 13.84
CA GLY A 307 0.91 -15.03 15.05
C GLY A 307 0.42 -13.65 15.51
N GLY A 308 0.88 -12.55 14.89
CA GLY A 308 0.48 -11.19 15.26
C GLY A 308 0.96 -10.74 16.63
N ARG A 309 1.91 -11.47 17.24
CA ARG A 309 2.49 -11.08 18.53
C ARG A 309 3.15 -9.71 18.37
N HIS A 310 2.84 -8.76 19.22
CA HIS A 310 3.43 -7.41 19.20
C HIS A 310 4.00 -6.99 20.55
N THR A 311 4.14 -7.92 21.50
CA THR A 311 4.70 -7.64 22.82
C THR A 311 6.02 -8.38 23.05
N VAL A 312 6.99 -7.68 23.63
CA VAL A 312 8.28 -8.20 24.02
C VAL A 312 8.30 -8.52 25.50
N THR A 313 8.77 -9.72 25.81
CA THR A 313 8.97 -10.22 27.17
C THR A 313 10.40 -10.72 27.33
N GLY A 314 10.94 -10.65 28.54
CA GLY A 314 12.26 -11.20 28.85
C GLY A 314 13.40 -10.20 28.67
N PHE A 315 14.61 -10.72 28.47
CA PHE A 315 15.81 -9.89 28.38
C PHE A 315 15.94 -9.22 27.00
N VAL A 316 16.28 -7.94 27.01
CA VAL A 316 16.48 -7.09 25.84
C VAL A 316 17.76 -6.27 26.04
N TYR A 317 18.36 -5.84 24.94
CA TYR A 317 19.71 -5.27 24.93
C TYR A 317 19.74 -4.00 24.10
N PRO A 318 20.58 -3.01 24.41
CA PRO A 318 20.86 -1.94 23.48
C PRO A 318 21.39 -2.49 22.14
N TYR A 319 20.91 -1.91 21.04
CA TYR A 319 21.45 -2.16 19.72
C TYR A 319 22.77 -1.40 19.54
N ASP A 320 23.77 -2.10 19.01
CA ASP A 320 25.07 -1.54 18.65
C ASP A 320 25.30 -1.75 17.14
N PRO A 321 25.16 -0.71 16.29
CA PRO A 321 25.29 -0.83 14.84
C PRO A 321 26.73 -1.13 14.37
N VAL A 322 27.73 -0.95 15.23
CA VAL A 322 29.15 -1.16 14.89
C VAL A 322 29.64 -2.53 15.39
N GLY A 323 28.86 -3.21 16.23
CA GLY A 323 29.26 -4.42 16.93
C GLY A 323 28.73 -5.72 16.32
N ARG A 324 29.63 -6.70 16.14
CA ARG A 324 29.37 -8.16 16.12
C ARG A 324 28.32 -8.60 15.09
N ALA A 325 28.75 -8.53 13.83
CA ALA A 325 27.91 -8.83 12.69
C ALA A 325 27.42 -10.28 12.60
N THR A 326 27.91 -11.27 13.37
CA THR A 326 27.49 -12.68 13.18
C THR A 326 26.70 -13.24 14.36
N PRO A 327 25.85 -14.26 14.17
CA PRO A 327 25.13 -14.95 15.25
C PRO A 327 26.07 -15.37 16.39
N ALA A 328 27.18 -16.04 16.06
CA ALA A 328 28.19 -16.46 17.04
C ALA A 328 28.76 -15.30 17.87
N GLY A 329 29.08 -14.17 17.21
CA GLY A 329 29.57 -12.98 17.88
C GLY A 329 28.52 -12.36 18.79
N LEU A 330 27.27 -12.30 18.33
CA LEU A 330 26.14 -11.79 19.10
C LEU A 330 25.84 -12.65 20.33
N TYR A 331 25.79 -13.97 20.18
CA TYR A 331 25.52 -14.89 21.30
C TYR A 331 26.58 -14.79 22.39
N ALA A 332 27.85 -14.79 22.00
CA ALA A 332 28.97 -14.64 22.93
C ALA A 332 28.91 -13.32 23.72
N ALA A 333 28.42 -12.25 23.08
CA ALA A 333 28.28 -10.96 23.73
C ALA A 333 27.09 -10.85 24.69
N LEU A 334 26.03 -11.61 24.39
CA LEU A 334 24.78 -11.58 25.13
C LEU A 334 24.68 -12.70 26.17
N ASP A 335 25.76 -13.48 26.34
CA ASP A 335 25.81 -14.69 27.17
C ASP A 335 24.73 -15.72 26.79
N LEU A 336 24.34 -15.77 25.51
CA LEU A 336 23.36 -16.73 24.99
C LEU A 336 24.04 -18.03 24.60
N GLY A 337 23.45 -19.17 24.97
CA GLY A 337 24.00 -20.48 24.64
C GLY A 337 22.95 -21.57 24.40
N PRO A 338 23.37 -22.85 24.37
CA PRO A 338 22.48 -23.97 24.08
C PRO A 338 21.32 -24.11 25.07
N ASP A 339 21.52 -23.75 26.34
CA ASP A 339 20.47 -23.74 27.36
C ASP A 339 19.37 -22.71 27.06
N ASP A 340 19.68 -21.68 26.28
CA ASP A 340 18.76 -20.65 25.79
C ASP A 340 18.24 -20.96 24.35
N GLY A 341 18.67 -22.06 23.75
CA GLY A 341 18.28 -22.50 22.40
C GLY A 341 19.11 -21.90 21.25
N PHE A 342 20.33 -21.44 21.53
CA PHE A 342 21.24 -20.85 20.54
C PHE A 342 22.53 -21.66 20.41
N ASP A 343 22.95 -21.97 19.18
CA ASP A 343 24.21 -22.65 18.88
C ASP A 343 25.14 -21.68 18.13
N PRO A 344 26.39 -21.46 18.55
CA PRO A 344 27.34 -20.65 17.79
C PRO A 344 27.54 -21.07 16.32
N ALA A 345 27.14 -22.29 15.94
CA ALA A 345 27.13 -22.78 14.57
C ALA A 345 25.83 -22.46 13.78
N ASP A 346 24.87 -21.75 14.37
CA ASP A 346 23.62 -21.37 13.72
C ASP A 346 23.92 -20.59 12.42
N PRO A 347 23.34 -21.01 11.27
CA PRO A 347 23.58 -20.35 9.99
C PRO A 347 22.92 -18.97 9.92
N GLU A 348 21.88 -18.74 10.72
CA GLU A 348 21.14 -17.47 10.81
C GLU A 348 20.36 -17.38 12.13
N VAL A 349 20.01 -16.16 12.53
CA VAL A 349 19.12 -15.90 13.67
C VAL A 349 18.20 -14.72 13.39
N HIS A 350 17.03 -14.70 14.03
CA HIS A 350 16.11 -13.56 13.94
C HIS A 350 16.27 -12.61 15.13
N LEU A 351 16.24 -11.31 14.84
CA LEU A 351 16.36 -10.21 15.78
C LEU A 351 15.12 -9.33 15.67
N LEU A 352 14.59 -8.91 16.81
CA LEU A 352 13.57 -7.88 16.89
C LEU A 352 14.24 -6.58 17.34
N ARG A 353 14.03 -5.46 16.64
CA ARG A 353 14.62 -4.15 16.97
C ARG A 353 13.58 -3.05 16.99
N TRP A 354 13.69 -2.13 17.95
CA TRP A 354 12.74 -1.02 18.09
C TRP A 354 13.34 0.16 18.87
N PRO A 355 12.86 1.39 18.63
CA PRO A 355 13.19 2.54 19.46
C PRO A 355 12.48 2.47 20.82
N ALA A 356 13.22 2.63 21.92
CA ALA A 356 12.65 2.70 23.27
C ALA A 356 12.06 4.10 23.55
N HIS A 357 10.85 4.39 23.06
CA HIS A 357 10.18 5.67 23.31
C HIS A 357 9.85 5.94 24.79
N ARG A 358 9.71 4.87 25.60
CA ARG A 358 9.56 4.95 27.07
C ARG A 358 10.63 4.09 27.75
N PRO A 359 11.85 4.62 27.92
CA PRO A 359 12.97 3.86 28.47
C PRO A 359 12.70 3.33 29.89
N GLU A 360 11.78 3.95 30.64
CA GLU A 360 11.38 3.54 31.99
C GLU A 360 10.71 2.16 32.04
N LEU A 361 10.20 1.68 30.89
CA LEU A 361 9.64 0.33 30.75
C LEU A 361 10.71 -0.77 30.70
N TYR A 362 11.99 -0.39 30.57
CA TYR A 362 13.12 -1.31 30.44
C TYR A 362 14.07 -1.12 31.61
N ARG A 363 13.87 -1.91 32.67
CA ARG A 363 14.69 -1.81 33.88
C ARG A 363 15.94 -2.66 33.74
N LEU A 364 17.07 -2.14 34.22
CA LEU A 364 18.32 -2.91 34.31
C LEU A 364 18.08 -4.20 35.10
N ALA A 365 18.50 -5.33 34.54
CA ALA A 365 18.27 -6.66 35.11
C ALA A 365 19.26 -6.96 36.26
N VAL A 366 19.07 -6.26 37.37
CA VAL A 366 19.84 -6.45 38.61
C VAL A 366 19.08 -7.41 39.52
N GLY A 367 19.73 -8.48 39.97
CA GLY A 367 19.08 -9.61 40.63
C GLY A 367 20.00 -10.80 40.86
N GLY A 368 19.46 -12.01 40.78
CA GLY A 368 20.24 -13.24 40.76
C GLY A 368 19.35 -14.49 40.66
N PRO A 369 19.92 -15.70 40.67
CA PRO A 369 19.17 -16.95 40.58
C PRO A 369 18.39 -17.32 41.85
N ASP A 370 18.69 -16.65 42.95
CA ASP A 370 18.04 -16.85 44.24
C ASP A 370 17.95 -15.54 45.03
N GLU A 371 17.19 -15.58 46.13
CA GLU A 371 16.96 -14.42 47.01
C GLU A 371 18.27 -13.91 47.64
N ALA A 372 19.22 -14.80 47.92
CA ALA A 372 20.50 -14.41 48.50
C ALA A 372 21.32 -13.58 47.52
N THR A 373 21.39 -14.00 46.26
CA THR A 373 22.12 -13.31 45.19
C THR A 373 21.41 -12.03 44.77
N ARG A 374 20.07 -12.04 44.68
CA ARG A 374 19.28 -10.82 44.44
C ARG A 374 19.56 -9.77 45.51
N ALA A 375 19.50 -10.15 46.79
CA ALA A 375 19.75 -9.23 47.90
C ALA A 375 21.19 -8.71 47.90
N ALA A 376 22.17 -9.57 47.60
CA ALA A 376 23.58 -9.18 47.52
C ALA A 376 23.85 -8.14 46.41
N ASN A 377 23.10 -8.20 45.32
CA ASN A 377 23.20 -7.26 44.19
C ASN A 377 22.29 -6.02 44.32
N ASP A 378 21.57 -5.87 45.44
CA ASP A 378 20.51 -4.86 45.61
C ASP A 378 19.49 -4.89 44.44
N GLY A 379 19.26 -6.10 43.93
CA GLY A 379 18.47 -6.35 42.74
C GLY A 379 16.98 -6.46 43.04
N TRP A 380 16.15 -6.43 42.01
CA TRP A 380 14.70 -6.49 42.16
C TRP A 380 14.09 -7.78 41.58
N MET A 381 14.93 -8.60 40.95
CA MET A 381 14.53 -9.74 40.13
C MET A 381 15.18 -11.04 40.61
N ILE A 382 14.42 -12.13 40.52
CA ILE A 382 14.94 -13.51 40.61
C ILE A 382 14.58 -14.21 39.31
N GLU A 383 15.57 -14.73 38.59
CA GLU A 383 15.40 -15.51 37.35
C GLU A 383 16.40 -16.67 37.39
N PRO A 384 16.04 -17.87 36.89
CA PRO A 384 16.89 -19.05 36.98
C PRO A 384 18.23 -18.86 36.24
N ALA A 385 19.19 -19.73 36.56
CA ALA A 385 20.42 -19.84 35.76
C ALA A 385 20.08 -19.97 34.26
N PRO A 386 20.83 -19.32 33.35
CA PRO A 386 22.15 -18.71 33.53
C PRO A 386 22.17 -17.24 34.02
N PHE A 387 21.03 -16.66 34.44
CA PHE A 387 20.95 -15.27 34.87
C PHE A 387 21.90 -14.96 36.04
N ARG A 388 22.81 -14.00 35.84
CA ARG A 388 23.79 -13.56 36.85
C ARG A 388 23.32 -12.36 37.67
N GLY A 389 22.41 -11.55 37.11
CA GLY A 389 21.81 -10.41 37.79
C GLY A 389 22.75 -9.24 38.10
N GLY A 390 23.84 -9.09 37.35
CA GLY A 390 24.73 -7.93 37.43
C GLY A 390 24.28 -6.71 36.63
N GLY A 391 23.13 -6.77 35.94
CA GLY A 391 22.64 -5.71 35.05
C GLY A 391 23.37 -5.59 33.71
N ALA A 392 24.40 -6.40 33.46
CA ALA A 392 25.11 -6.48 32.19
C ALA A 392 25.60 -7.90 31.94
N THR A 393 25.85 -8.20 30.66
CA THR A 393 26.45 -9.45 30.19
C THR A 393 27.95 -9.48 30.52
N SER A 394 28.60 -10.63 30.36
CA SER A 394 30.04 -10.80 30.55
C SER A 394 30.88 -9.89 29.65
N ALA A 395 30.35 -9.54 28.47
CA ALA A 395 30.96 -8.61 27.53
C ALA A 395 30.64 -7.13 27.81
N GLY A 396 29.98 -6.84 28.94
CA GLY A 396 29.64 -5.48 29.37
C GLY A 396 28.45 -4.87 28.64
N VAL A 397 27.65 -5.66 27.92
CA VAL A 397 26.42 -5.16 27.27
C VAL A 397 25.33 -5.01 28.33
N PRO A 398 24.69 -3.83 28.47
CA PRO A 398 23.58 -3.68 29.41
C PRO A 398 22.46 -4.68 29.13
N GLN A 399 22.04 -5.41 30.16
CA GLN A 399 20.93 -6.36 30.08
C GLN A 399 19.71 -5.75 30.77
N LEU A 400 18.64 -5.54 30.00
CA LEU A 400 17.40 -4.91 30.45
C LEU A 400 16.28 -5.96 30.48
N LYS A 401 15.28 -5.78 31.34
CA LYS A 401 14.06 -6.60 31.37
C LYS A 401 12.89 -5.84 30.76
N ALA A 402 12.18 -6.51 29.84
CA ALA A 402 10.89 -6.10 29.34
C ALA A 402 9.79 -7.03 29.87
N ASP A 403 8.72 -6.46 30.41
CA ASP A 403 7.57 -7.17 30.96
C ASP A 403 6.33 -6.95 30.08
N SER A 404 6.23 -7.71 29.00
CA SER A 404 5.13 -7.66 28.01
C SER A 404 4.91 -6.25 27.45
N VAL A 405 6.01 -5.63 27.00
CA VAL A 405 5.99 -4.28 26.44
C VAL A 405 5.60 -4.35 24.97
N ALA A 406 4.56 -3.62 24.55
CA ALA A 406 4.22 -3.50 23.15
C ALA A 406 5.36 -2.82 22.37
N VAL A 407 5.71 -3.37 21.22
CA VAL A 407 6.65 -2.71 20.30
C VAL A 407 5.95 -1.52 19.62
N PRO A 408 6.66 -0.43 19.33
CA PRO A 408 6.10 0.70 18.59
C PRO A 408 5.92 0.37 17.11
N HIS A 409 5.16 1.23 16.42
CA HIS A 409 5.16 1.29 14.95
C HIS A 409 6.62 1.38 14.44
N ASP A 410 6.90 0.78 13.28
CA ASP A 410 8.23 0.63 12.68
C ASP A 410 9.23 -0.23 13.47
N ALA A 411 8.78 -0.99 14.48
CA ALA A 411 9.62 -2.06 15.00
C ALA A 411 9.92 -3.07 13.89
N VAL A 412 11.17 -3.52 13.80
CA VAL A 412 11.63 -4.37 12.69
C VAL A 412 12.06 -5.75 13.15
N LEU A 413 11.74 -6.74 12.34
CA LEU A 413 12.23 -8.10 12.47
C LEU A 413 13.30 -8.32 11.40
N VAL A 414 14.50 -8.64 11.82
CA VAL A 414 15.70 -8.76 10.97
C VAL A 414 16.22 -10.19 11.07
N ARG A 415 16.68 -10.74 9.95
CA ARG A 415 17.42 -12.00 9.90
C ARG A 415 18.89 -11.70 9.74
N LEU A 416 19.72 -12.21 10.65
CA LEU A 416 21.16 -12.06 10.65
C LEU A 416 21.82 -13.38 10.23
N GLY A 417 22.56 -13.36 9.13
CA GLY A 417 23.29 -14.52 8.60
C GLY A 417 24.68 -14.71 9.20
N ALA A 418 25.23 -15.91 9.09
CA ALA A 418 26.59 -16.24 9.52
C ALA A 418 27.70 -15.46 8.77
N ASP A 419 27.40 -14.92 7.60
CA ASP A 419 28.24 -14.01 6.80
C ASP A 419 28.25 -12.58 7.34
N GLY A 420 27.32 -12.27 8.24
CA GLY A 420 27.10 -10.97 8.82
C GLY A 420 26.10 -10.11 8.08
N GLU A 421 25.44 -10.65 7.05
CA GLU A 421 24.38 -9.93 6.36
C GLU A 421 23.11 -9.88 7.19
N GLU A 422 22.55 -8.68 7.29
CA GLU A 422 21.24 -8.42 7.86
C GLU A 422 20.21 -8.25 6.75
N ARG A 423 19.11 -8.98 6.85
CA ARG A 423 17.98 -8.85 5.93
C ARG A 423 16.73 -8.54 6.72
N LEU A 424 16.08 -7.43 6.40
CA LEU A 424 14.79 -7.07 6.96
C LEU A 424 13.74 -8.11 6.52
N VAL A 425 12.99 -8.64 7.49
CA VAL A 425 11.99 -9.70 7.29
C VAL A 425 10.58 -9.12 7.38
N ALA A 426 10.33 -8.24 8.34
CA ALA A 426 9.04 -7.59 8.54
C ALA A 426 9.19 -6.28 9.32
N SER A 427 8.26 -5.35 9.13
CA SER A 427 8.04 -4.20 10.00
C SER A 427 6.70 -4.33 10.73
N TYR A 428 6.59 -3.78 11.93
CA TYR A 428 5.35 -3.77 12.69
C TYR A 428 4.56 -2.51 12.39
N ASP A 429 3.33 -2.71 11.92
CA ASP A 429 2.33 -1.68 11.77
C ASP A 429 1.42 -1.71 13.00
N ALA A 430 1.58 -0.69 13.85
CA ALA A 430 0.81 -0.58 15.09
C ALA A 430 -0.65 -0.16 14.85
N ASP A 431 -0.96 0.45 13.70
CA ASP A 431 -2.31 0.91 13.37
C ASP A 431 -3.18 -0.30 12.98
N HIS A 432 -2.57 -1.25 12.25
CA HIS A 432 -3.19 -2.53 11.88
C HIS A 432 -2.98 -3.65 12.90
N GLY A 433 -2.12 -3.42 13.90
CA GLY A 433 -1.75 -4.42 14.89
C GLY A 433 -1.06 -5.65 14.28
N ALA A 434 -0.41 -5.49 13.12
CA ALA A 434 0.07 -6.58 12.27
C ALA A 434 1.55 -6.40 11.88
N TRP A 435 2.20 -7.51 11.57
CA TRP A 435 3.54 -7.51 11.00
C TRP A 435 3.43 -7.55 9.48
N VAL A 436 3.96 -6.54 8.81
CA VAL A 436 4.02 -6.45 7.36
C VAL A 436 5.34 -7.08 6.90
N PRO A 437 5.32 -8.24 6.22
CA PRO A 437 6.54 -8.82 5.66
C PRO A 437 7.14 -7.85 4.67
N VAL A 438 8.45 -7.63 4.80
CA VAL A 438 9.15 -6.70 3.95
C VAL A 438 9.53 -7.43 2.66
N ALA A 439 8.77 -7.16 1.60
CA ALA A 439 9.34 -7.11 0.27
C ALA A 439 10.17 -5.81 0.22
N THR A 440 11.45 -5.91 0.61
CA THR A 440 12.40 -4.80 0.83
C THR A 440 12.24 -3.64 -0.17
N VAL A 441 11.98 -2.41 0.32
CA VAL A 441 12.83 -1.22 0.08
C VAL A 441 12.73 -0.15 1.19
N ASP A 442 13.87 0.48 1.52
CA ASP A 442 14.06 1.70 2.35
C ASP A 442 14.11 2.96 1.46
N LEU A 443 13.12 3.85 1.62
CA LEU A 443 12.95 5.07 0.82
C LEU A 443 14.15 6.04 0.86
N ARG A 444 14.95 6.08 1.94
CA ARG A 444 16.12 7.00 2.01
C ARG A 444 17.27 6.53 1.13
N SER A 445 17.46 5.22 1.02
CA SER A 445 18.42 4.63 0.08
C SER A 445 17.93 4.71 -1.38
N ALA A 446 16.63 4.86 -1.60
CA ALA A 446 16.05 5.06 -2.91
C ALA A 446 16.23 6.50 -3.44
N LEU A 447 16.22 7.51 -2.57
CA LEU A 447 16.26 8.92 -2.96
C LEU A 447 17.67 9.53 -3.03
N VAL A 448 18.63 8.93 -2.31
CA VAL A 448 20.03 9.34 -2.36
C VAL A 448 20.75 8.21 -3.11
N GLY A 449 21.13 8.47 -4.36
CA GLY A 449 22.02 7.57 -5.11
C GLY A 449 23.31 7.26 -4.32
N PRO A 450 24.13 6.30 -4.79
CA PRO A 450 25.33 5.85 -4.07
C PRO A 450 26.28 6.97 -3.64
#